data_AF-A0A518KF28-F1
#
_entry.id   AF-A0A518KF28-F1
#
_cell.length_a   1.000
_cell.length_b   1.000
_cell.length_c   1.000
_cell.angle_alpha   90.00
_cell.angle_beta   90.00
_cell.angle_gamma   90.00
#
_symmetry.space_group_name_H-M   'P 1'
#
loop_
_entity.id
_entity.type
_entity.pdbx_description
1 polymer ?
#
loop_
_entity_poly.entity_id
_entity_poly.type
_entity_poly.pdbx_seq_one_letter_code
_entity_poly.pdbx_strand_id
1 'polypeptide(L)'
;MTGAGEPPGCAHAPTRVRLFPPPKRLRQLRIVTDPAPHAPGQPAPAVNGSHAPRPQTPVESPADARRRRLTEAKRQFDRYIDLGAYDPALALHRQMTAAGEGWRIDPQRLQPLVDFLRGDKRYDEATPLLVDLIEQLQQRVNNLRLTLAQVAVKKVDEPQLAIDTLVALDHRLLTTEQRDIAIEMQGRARRRQIEGTIGPQSEIR
;
A
#
# COMPACT_ATOMS: atom_id res chain seq x y z
N MET A 1 -29.74 -43.73 -38.65
CA MET A 1 -28.30 -44.03 -38.74
C MET A 1 -27.55 -42.72 -38.80
N THR A 2 -26.43 -42.64 -38.08
CA THR A 2 -25.33 -41.64 -38.13
C THR A 2 -25.67 -40.17 -37.85
N GLY A 3 -25.02 -39.46 -36.93
CA GLY A 3 -23.90 -39.79 -36.06
C GLY A 3 -23.52 -38.53 -35.27
N ALA A 4 -23.23 -38.69 -33.97
CA ALA A 4 -22.78 -37.65 -33.07
C ALA A 4 -21.35 -37.19 -33.40
N GLY A 5 -21.09 -35.88 -33.29
CA GLY A 5 -19.76 -35.30 -33.39
C GLY A 5 -19.41 -34.56 -32.10
N GLU A 6 -18.73 -35.25 -31.19
CA GLU A 6 -18.07 -34.66 -30.01
C GLU A 6 -16.83 -33.87 -30.44
N PRO A 7 -16.63 -32.62 -29.96
CA PRO A 7 -15.35 -31.93 -30.10
C PRO A 7 -14.34 -32.38 -29.00
N PRO A 8 -13.05 -32.46 -29.34
CA PRO A 8 -12.00 -32.99 -28.46
C PRO A 8 -11.64 -32.04 -27.31
N GLY A 9 -11.43 -32.64 -26.14
CA GLY A 9 -11.11 -31.98 -24.88
C GLY A 9 -9.80 -31.18 -24.89
N CYS A 10 -9.86 -30.00 -24.29
CA CYS A 10 -8.71 -29.16 -23.97
C CYS A 10 -7.90 -29.80 -22.84
N ALA A 11 -6.69 -30.27 -23.16
CA ALA A 11 -5.71 -30.73 -22.19
C ALA A 11 -5.20 -29.55 -21.34
N HIS A 12 -5.42 -29.62 -20.02
CA HIS A 12 -4.84 -28.70 -19.05
C HIS A 12 -3.34 -29.00 -18.88
N ALA A 13 -2.49 -28.01 -19.18
CA ALA A 13 -1.06 -28.06 -18.91
C ALA A 13 -0.77 -27.91 -17.40
N PRO A 14 0.20 -28.65 -16.84
CA PRO A 14 0.59 -28.51 -15.43
C PRO A 14 1.38 -27.23 -15.19
N THR A 15 0.84 -26.37 -14.33
CA THR A 15 1.49 -25.15 -13.84
C THR A 15 2.72 -25.49 -13.01
N ARG A 16 3.92 -25.24 -13.56
CA ARG A 16 5.20 -25.32 -12.83
C ARG A 16 5.25 -24.25 -11.74
N VAL A 17 5.22 -24.68 -10.48
CA VAL A 17 5.51 -23.85 -9.30
C VAL A 17 6.99 -23.51 -9.31
N ARG A 18 7.34 -22.24 -9.59
CA ARG A 18 8.71 -21.74 -9.42
C ARG A 18 8.96 -21.49 -7.93
N LEU A 19 9.77 -22.36 -7.33
CA LEU A 19 10.33 -22.19 -5.98
C LEU A 19 11.27 -20.97 -6.00
N PHE A 20 10.87 -19.88 -5.34
CA PHE A 20 11.75 -18.73 -5.13
C PHE A 20 12.70 -19.01 -3.95
N PRO A 21 14.01 -18.75 -4.10
CA PRO A 21 14.96 -18.87 -2.99
C PRO A 21 14.76 -17.74 -1.95
N PRO A 22 15.00 -18.00 -0.66
CA PRO A 22 14.85 -16.99 0.38
C PRO A 22 15.96 -15.92 0.32
N PRO A 23 15.67 -14.68 0.76
CA PRO A 23 16.64 -13.60 0.75
C PRO A 23 17.75 -13.84 1.79
N LYS A 24 19.00 -13.68 1.34
CA LYS A 24 20.20 -13.75 2.17
C LYS A 24 20.21 -12.60 3.19
N ARG A 25 20.30 -12.94 4.48
CA ARG A 25 20.45 -11.98 5.59
C ARG A 25 21.78 -11.23 5.45
N LEU A 26 21.72 -9.92 5.23
CA LEU A 26 22.88 -9.03 5.29
C LEU A 26 23.34 -8.88 6.74
N ARG A 27 24.60 -9.27 6.98
CA ARG A 27 25.31 -9.10 8.25
C ARG A 27 25.44 -7.61 8.57
N GLN A 28 24.99 -7.22 9.76
CA GLN A 28 25.26 -5.90 10.32
C GLN A 28 26.75 -5.78 10.64
N LEU A 29 27.44 -4.89 9.92
CA LEU A 29 28.78 -4.41 10.27
C LEU A 29 28.64 -3.40 11.41
N ARG A 30 29.11 -3.79 12.60
CA ARG A 30 29.35 -2.88 13.73
C ARG A 30 30.51 -1.97 13.36
N ILE A 31 30.25 -0.67 13.23
CA ILE A 31 31.28 0.36 13.13
C ILE A 31 31.78 0.61 14.56
N VAL A 32 33.06 0.32 14.78
CA VAL A 32 33.82 0.63 16.00
C VAL A 32 34.12 2.13 16.00
N THR A 33 33.65 2.84 17.00
CA THR A 33 34.00 4.24 17.28
C THR A 33 35.36 4.32 17.96
N ASP A 34 36.30 4.99 17.33
CA ASP A 34 37.61 5.36 17.88
C ASP A 34 37.56 6.83 18.37
N PRO A 35 37.91 7.16 19.63
CA PRO A 35 37.99 8.54 20.09
C PRO A 35 39.41 9.11 19.85
N ALA A 36 39.53 10.09 18.97
CA ALA A 36 40.78 10.83 18.75
C ALA A 36 40.98 11.97 19.79
N PRO A 37 42.23 12.26 20.18
CA PRO A 37 42.58 13.15 21.29
C PRO A 37 42.67 14.64 20.90
N HIS A 38 42.57 15.47 21.93
CA HIS A 38 42.72 16.93 21.97
C HIS A 38 43.96 17.46 21.25
N ALA A 39 43.78 18.51 20.43
CA ALA A 39 44.82 19.43 20.01
C ALA A 39 44.58 20.82 20.65
N PRO A 40 45.58 21.43 21.31
CA PRO A 40 45.52 22.82 21.74
C PRO A 40 46.15 23.74 20.69
N GLY A 41 45.54 24.92 20.49
CA GLY A 41 46.23 26.07 19.90
C GLY A 41 45.68 26.51 18.54
N GLN A 42 44.76 27.49 18.58
CA GLN A 42 44.66 28.48 17.51
C GLN A 42 44.65 29.89 18.12
N PRO A 43 45.53 30.80 17.66
CA PRO A 43 45.56 32.19 18.07
C PRO A 43 44.41 32.98 17.44
N ALA A 44 43.86 33.91 18.23
CA ALA A 44 42.78 34.81 17.84
C ALA A 44 43.23 35.82 16.76
N PRO A 45 42.51 35.97 15.64
CA PRO A 45 42.65 37.14 14.79
C PRO A 45 41.79 38.30 15.30
N ALA A 46 42.43 39.47 15.31
CA ALA A 46 41.88 40.75 15.72
C ALA A 46 40.62 41.14 14.91
N VAL A 47 39.62 41.58 15.66
CA VAL A 47 38.38 42.20 15.20
C VAL A 47 38.70 43.54 14.56
N ASN A 48 38.35 43.71 13.27
CA ASN A 48 38.23 45.03 12.68
C ASN A 48 37.07 45.08 11.68
N GLY A 49 36.06 45.90 12.04
CA GLY A 49 35.35 46.80 11.12
C GLY A 49 34.40 46.21 10.08
N SER A 50 33.14 46.63 10.18
CA SER A 50 32.07 46.62 9.16
C SER A 50 31.00 45.54 9.34
N HIS A 51 30.14 45.79 10.32
CA HIS A 51 28.83 45.15 10.45
C HIS A 51 27.92 45.67 9.32
N ALA A 52 28.05 45.13 8.11
CA ALA A 52 26.96 45.16 7.16
C ALA A 52 25.78 44.38 7.79
N PRO A 53 24.53 44.90 7.74
CA PRO A 53 23.38 44.15 8.25
C PRO A 53 23.33 42.82 7.50
N ARG A 54 23.61 41.72 8.20
CA ARG A 54 23.49 40.37 7.63
C ARG A 54 22.07 40.26 7.07
N PRO A 55 21.88 39.89 5.80
CA PRO A 55 20.55 39.64 5.26
C PRO A 55 19.90 38.60 6.16
N GLN A 56 18.87 39.02 6.90
CA GLN A 56 18.09 38.13 7.72
C GLN A 56 17.44 37.15 6.74
N THR A 57 17.95 35.91 6.70
CA THR A 57 17.28 34.83 5.98
C THR A 57 15.84 34.80 6.49
N PRO A 58 14.82 34.92 5.62
CA PRO A 58 13.43 34.86 6.05
C PRO A 58 13.26 33.59 6.89
N VAL A 59 12.89 33.76 8.16
CA VAL A 59 12.63 32.63 9.06
C VAL A 59 11.36 31.98 8.53
N GLU A 60 11.54 30.94 7.73
CA GLU A 60 10.44 30.21 7.11
C GLU A 60 9.62 29.54 8.22
N SER A 61 8.31 29.76 8.20
CA SER A 61 7.41 29.13 9.16
C SER A 61 7.46 27.60 8.99
N PRO A 62 7.46 26.82 10.08
CA PRO A 62 7.37 25.35 10.00
C PRO A 62 6.21 24.84 9.15
N ALA A 63 5.10 25.60 9.11
CA ALA A 63 3.94 25.28 8.28
C ALA A 63 4.25 25.42 6.78
N ASP A 64 5.03 26.42 6.38
CA ASP A 64 5.42 26.63 4.98
C ASP A 64 6.44 25.57 4.54
N ALA A 65 7.41 25.26 5.39
CA ALA A 65 8.37 24.18 5.15
C ALA A 65 7.64 22.82 4.95
N ARG A 66 6.63 22.54 5.77
CA ARG A 66 5.78 21.34 5.62
C ARG A 66 4.98 21.34 4.32
N ARG A 67 4.35 22.45 3.97
CA ARG A 67 3.60 22.57 2.69
C ARG A 67 4.51 22.37 1.48
N ARG A 68 5.74 22.90 1.52
CA ARG A 68 6.73 22.70 0.46
C ARG A 68 7.13 21.23 0.33
N ARG A 69 7.44 20.56 1.44
CA ARG A 69 7.75 19.12 1.46
C ARG A 69 6.62 18.28 0.89
N LEU A 70 5.37 18.52 1.29
CA LEU A 70 4.21 17.82 0.73
C LEU A 70 4.06 18.06 -0.77
N THR A 71 4.26 19.29 -1.23
CA THR A 71 4.17 19.65 -2.64
C THR A 71 5.25 18.96 -3.47
N GLU A 72 6.48 18.93 -2.97
CA GLU A 72 7.61 18.25 -3.62
C GLU A 72 7.39 16.73 -3.66
N ALA A 73 6.96 16.13 -2.55
CA ALA A 73 6.64 14.70 -2.48
C ALA A 73 5.52 14.32 -3.46
N LYS A 74 4.48 15.14 -3.61
CA LYS A 74 3.42 14.91 -4.61
C LYS A 74 3.97 14.95 -6.04
N ARG A 75 4.77 15.96 -6.38
CA ARG A 75 5.43 16.06 -7.70
C ARG A 75 6.34 14.86 -7.99
N GLN A 76 7.07 14.39 -6.98
CA GLN A 76 7.93 13.22 -7.11
C GLN A 76 7.11 11.94 -7.29
N PHE A 77 6.02 11.79 -6.54
CA PHE A 77 5.09 10.68 -6.69
C PHE A 77 4.49 10.65 -8.10
N ASP A 78 3.98 11.78 -8.60
CA ASP A 78 3.43 11.87 -9.96
C ASP A 78 4.45 11.47 -11.02
N ARG A 79 5.70 11.93 -10.88
CA ARG A 79 6.80 11.55 -11.77
C ARG A 79 7.05 10.04 -11.75
N TYR A 80 7.00 9.39 -10.59
CA TYR A 80 7.15 7.93 -10.53
C TYR A 80 6.00 7.20 -11.21
N ILE A 81 4.76 7.66 -11.04
CA ILE A 81 3.60 7.08 -11.72
C ILE A 81 3.74 7.23 -13.25
N ASP A 82 4.11 8.41 -13.73
CA ASP A 82 4.25 8.70 -15.16
C ASP A 82 5.39 7.89 -15.81
N LEU A 83 6.43 7.54 -15.05
CA LEU A 83 7.53 6.68 -15.49
C LEU A 83 7.24 5.17 -15.33
N GLY A 84 6.09 4.78 -14.78
CA GLY A 84 5.78 3.38 -14.44
C GLY A 84 6.64 2.81 -13.30
N ALA A 85 7.32 3.67 -12.54
CA ALA A 85 8.16 3.30 -11.41
C ALA A 85 7.30 3.10 -10.14
N TYR A 86 6.46 2.06 -10.16
CA TYR A 86 5.44 1.85 -9.12
C TYR A 86 6.02 1.51 -7.74
N ASP A 87 7.11 0.73 -7.66
CA ASP A 87 7.75 0.42 -6.37
C ASP A 87 8.29 1.66 -5.63
N PRO A 88 9.06 2.56 -6.28
CA PRO A 88 9.42 3.84 -5.67
C PRO A 88 8.22 4.70 -5.26
N ALA A 89 7.15 4.71 -6.07
CA ALA A 89 5.93 5.44 -5.73
C ALA A 89 5.27 4.87 -4.46
N LEU A 90 5.21 3.55 -4.32
CA LEU A 90 4.68 2.87 -3.14
C LEU A 90 5.52 3.15 -1.89
N ALA A 91 6.84 3.13 -2.02
CA ALA A 91 7.74 3.45 -0.92
C ALA A 91 7.54 4.89 -0.43
N LEU A 92 7.45 5.85 -1.36
CA LEU A 92 7.18 7.25 -1.04
C LEU A 92 5.79 7.42 -0.41
N HIS A 93 4.75 6.77 -0.96
CA HIS A 93 3.40 6.80 -0.39
C HIS A 93 3.40 6.35 1.07
N ARG A 94 4.01 5.20 1.37
CA ARG A 94 4.11 4.67 2.74
C ARG A 94 4.82 5.62 3.68
N GLN A 95 5.95 6.18 3.23
CA GLN A 95 6.71 7.14 4.02
C GLN A 95 5.87 8.37 4.38
N MET A 96 5.15 8.92 3.40
CA MET A 96 4.34 10.13 3.60
C MET A 96 3.06 9.86 4.41
N THR A 97 2.44 8.69 4.25
CA THR A 97 1.32 8.26 5.08
C THR A 97 1.75 8.05 6.53
N ALA A 98 2.90 7.40 6.76
CA ALA A 98 3.44 7.18 8.11
C ALA A 98 3.81 8.50 8.82
N ALA A 99 4.21 9.52 8.06
CA ALA A 99 4.46 10.86 8.62
C ALA A 99 3.17 11.56 9.11
N GLY A 100 1.98 11.10 8.68
CA GLY A 100 0.69 11.65 9.13
C GLY A 100 0.44 13.10 8.67
N GLU A 101 1.18 13.58 7.67
CA GLU A 101 1.27 15.02 7.40
C GLU A 101 0.10 15.59 6.58
N GLY A 102 -1.05 14.91 6.50
CA GLY A 102 -2.14 15.29 5.59
C GLY A 102 -1.85 14.88 4.14
N TRP A 103 -1.03 13.83 3.98
CA TRP A 103 -0.79 13.18 2.71
C TRP A 103 -2.09 12.60 2.15
N ARG A 104 -2.51 13.13 0.99
CA ARG A 104 -3.64 12.64 0.21
C ARG A 104 -3.28 12.73 -1.26
N ILE A 105 -3.35 11.59 -1.94
CA ILE A 105 -3.10 11.44 -3.37
C ILE A 105 -4.43 11.44 -4.11
N ASP A 106 -4.43 11.89 -5.36
CA ASP A 106 -5.60 11.82 -6.21
C ASP A 106 -6.00 10.35 -6.47
N PRO A 107 -7.29 9.98 -6.35
CA PRO A 107 -7.79 8.66 -6.72
C PRO A 107 -7.31 8.15 -8.08
N GLN A 108 -7.23 9.03 -9.09
CA GLN A 108 -6.78 8.67 -10.44
C GLN A 108 -5.31 8.22 -10.48
N ARG A 109 -4.48 8.73 -9.56
CA ARG A 109 -3.07 8.36 -9.44
C ARG A 109 -2.87 7.13 -8.55
N LEU A 110 -3.81 6.82 -7.67
CA LEU A 110 -3.80 5.60 -6.85
C LEU A 110 -4.21 4.35 -7.63
N GLN A 111 -5.16 4.46 -8.56
CA GLN A 111 -5.68 3.32 -9.32
C GLN A 111 -4.57 2.49 -10.03
N PRO A 112 -3.60 3.09 -10.75
CA PRO A 112 -2.51 2.33 -11.38
C PRO A 112 -1.66 1.53 -10.38
N LEU A 113 -1.45 2.03 -9.16
CA LEU A 113 -0.71 1.31 -8.13
C LEU A 113 -1.48 0.08 -7.64
N VAL A 114 -2.79 0.23 -7.44
CA VAL A 114 -3.66 -0.88 -7.06
C VAL A 114 -3.64 -1.96 -8.13
N ASP A 115 -3.74 -1.59 -9.40
CA ASP A 115 -3.72 -2.54 -10.52
C ASP A 115 -2.37 -3.23 -10.65
N PHE A 116 -1.26 -2.49 -10.51
CA PHE A 116 0.09 -3.06 -10.45
C PHE A 116 0.23 -4.10 -9.34
N LEU A 117 -0.13 -3.76 -8.10
CA LEU A 117 -0.03 -4.67 -6.96
C LEU A 117 -0.92 -5.91 -7.10
N ARG A 118 -2.12 -5.75 -7.68
CA ARG A 118 -3.02 -6.87 -7.95
C ARG A 118 -2.46 -7.80 -9.04
N GLY A 119 -1.83 -7.24 -10.07
CA GLY A 119 -1.13 -7.99 -11.11
C GLY A 119 0.03 -8.81 -10.54
N ASP A 120 0.79 -8.21 -9.63
CA ASP A 120 1.91 -8.85 -8.92
C ASP A 120 1.49 -9.73 -7.73
N LYS A 121 0.18 -9.86 -7.49
CA LYS A 121 -0.40 -10.65 -6.37
C LYS A 121 0.04 -10.19 -4.98
N ARG A 122 0.49 -8.94 -4.83
CA ARG A 122 0.86 -8.30 -3.56
C ARG A 122 -0.38 -7.75 -2.86
N TYR A 123 -1.30 -8.66 -2.53
CA TYR A 123 -2.63 -8.30 -2.03
C TYR A 123 -2.59 -7.59 -0.68
N ASP A 124 -1.68 -7.96 0.21
CA ASP A 124 -1.51 -7.31 1.52
C ASP A 124 -1.20 -5.81 1.38
N GLU A 125 -0.48 -5.44 0.32
CA GLU A 125 -0.16 -4.04 0.03
C GLU A 125 -1.28 -3.34 -0.75
N ALA A 126 -2.04 -4.08 -1.56
CA ALA A 126 -3.15 -3.54 -2.35
C ALA A 126 -4.38 -3.22 -1.48
N THR A 127 -4.64 -4.02 -0.45
CA THR A 127 -5.79 -3.87 0.45
C THR A 127 -5.89 -2.47 1.08
N PRO A 128 -4.87 -1.93 1.77
CA PRO A 128 -4.96 -0.59 2.35
C PRO A 128 -5.14 0.49 1.29
N LEU A 129 -4.53 0.36 0.11
CA LEU A 129 -4.72 1.32 -0.98
C LEU A 129 -6.13 1.27 -1.58
N LEU A 130 -6.75 0.09 -1.64
CA LEU A 130 -8.15 -0.06 -2.02
C LEU A 130 -9.09 0.59 -1.02
N VAL A 131 -8.81 0.48 0.28
CA VAL A 131 -9.56 1.17 1.34
C VAL A 131 -9.45 2.68 1.15
N ASP A 132 -8.23 3.22 1.05
CA ASP A 132 -7.98 4.65 0.81
C ASP A 132 -8.73 5.16 -0.43
N LEU A 133 -8.71 4.38 -1.52
CA LEU A 133 -9.38 4.73 -2.76
C LEU A 133 -10.91 4.76 -2.61
N ILE A 134 -11.50 3.78 -1.90
CA ILE A 134 -12.94 3.72 -1.63
C ILE A 134 -13.38 4.88 -0.73
N GLU A 135 -12.57 5.28 0.25
CA GLU A 135 -12.89 6.40 1.14
C GLU A 135 -12.86 7.74 0.40
N GLN A 136 -11.97 7.91 -0.57
CA GLN A 136 -11.87 9.14 -1.36
C GLN A 136 -12.93 9.24 -2.46
N LEU A 137 -13.35 8.11 -3.02
CA LEU A 137 -14.39 8.08 -4.05
C LEU A 137 -15.78 8.02 -3.42
N GLN A 138 -16.57 9.08 -3.58
CA GLN A 138 -17.94 9.12 -3.03
C GLN A 138 -18.97 8.42 -3.92
N GLN A 139 -18.67 8.21 -5.21
CA GLN A 139 -19.60 7.68 -6.19
C GLN A 139 -19.00 6.47 -6.91
N ARG A 140 -19.86 5.53 -7.32
CA ARG A 140 -19.50 4.36 -8.15
C ARG A 140 -18.45 3.42 -7.53
N VAL A 141 -18.39 3.37 -6.19
CA VAL A 141 -17.44 2.51 -5.45
C VAL A 141 -17.87 1.06 -5.28
N ASN A 142 -19.08 0.68 -5.70
CA ASN A 142 -19.59 -0.68 -5.49
C ASN A 142 -18.67 -1.75 -6.11
N ASN A 143 -18.10 -1.50 -7.29
CA ASN A 143 -17.16 -2.43 -7.92
C ASN A 143 -15.85 -2.55 -7.10
N LEU A 144 -15.32 -1.41 -6.63
CA LEU A 144 -14.12 -1.40 -5.78
C LEU A 144 -14.37 -2.11 -4.45
N ARG A 145 -15.53 -1.89 -3.81
CA ARG A 145 -15.95 -2.58 -2.58
C ARG A 145 -16.07 -4.09 -2.79
N LEU A 146 -16.68 -4.53 -3.90
CA LEU A 146 -16.73 -5.94 -4.24
C LEU A 146 -15.33 -6.53 -4.48
N THR A 147 -14.47 -5.78 -5.16
CA THR A 147 -13.07 -6.19 -5.39
C THR A 147 -12.31 -6.32 -4.08
N LEU A 148 -12.43 -5.35 -3.18
CA LEU A 148 -11.83 -5.37 -1.85
C LEU A 148 -12.35 -6.57 -1.03
N ALA A 149 -13.66 -6.80 -1.00
CA ALA A 149 -14.24 -7.94 -0.30
C ALA A 149 -13.72 -9.29 -0.87
N GLN A 150 -13.60 -9.42 -2.19
CA GLN A 150 -13.03 -10.61 -2.80
C GLN A 150 -11.55 -10.80 -2.43
N VAL A 151 -10.75 -9.74 -2.42
CA VAL A 151 -9.33 -9.80 -2.03
C VAL A 151 -9.20 -10.17 -0.56
N ALA A 152 -9.95 -9.52 0.32
CA ALA A 152 -9.95 -9.76 1.76
C ALA A 152 -10.31 -11.22 2.08
N VAL A 153 -11.38 -11.77 1.47
CA VAL A 153 -11.74 -13.18 1.68
C VAL A 153 -10.78 -14.13 0.97
N LYS A 154 -10.50 -13.96 -0.33
CA LYS A 154 -9.82 -15.01 -1.12
C LYS A 154 -8.30 -14.99 -0.96
N LYS A 155 -7.70 -13.86 -0.56
CA LYS A 155 -6.25 -13.66 -0.65
C LYS A 155 -5.58 -13.28 0.66
N VAL A 156 -6.19 -12.42 1.47
CA VAL A 156 -5.55 -11.86 2.69
C VAL A 156 -6.07 -12.52 3.98
N ASP A 157 -7.18 -13.26 3.89
CA ASP A 157 -7.84 -13.92 5.03
C ASP A 157 -8.33 -12.95 6.12
N GLU A 158 -8.88 -11.81 5.67
CA GLU A 158 -9.52 -10.80 6.53
C GLU A 158 -11.04 -10.84 6.36
N PRO A 159 -11.74 -11.82 6.96
CA PRO A 159 -13.18 -11.98 6.77
C PRO A 159 -13.99 -10.81 7.32
N GLN A 160 -13.55 -10.19 8.42
CA GLN A 160 -14.24 -9.05 9.03
C GLN A 160 -14.24 -7.83 8.09
N LEU A 161 -13.09 -7.48 7.51
CA LEU A 161 -12.97 -6.40 6.53
C LEU A 161 -13.91 -6.63 5.34
N ALA A 162 -14.00 -7.87 4.85
CA ALA A 162 -14.92 -8.20 3.77
C ALA A 162 -16.39 -7.99 4.16
N ILE A 163 -16.80 -8.41 5.36
CA ILE A 163 -18.16 -8.21 5.85
C ILE A 163 -18.49 -6.72 5.93
N ASP A 164 -17.63 -5.93 6.56
CA ASP A 164 -17.83 -4.49 6.74
C ASP A 164 -17.91 -3.76 5.40
N THR A 165 -17.06 -4.14 4.45
CA THR A 165 -17.07 -3.61 3.09
C THR A 165 -18.36 -3.95 2.33
N LEU A 166 -18.85 -5.18 2.46
CA LEU A 166 -20.07 -5.66 1.79
C LEU A 166 -21.34 -5.02 2.37
N VAL A 167 -21.38 -4.76 3.68
CA VAL A 167 -22.52 -4.09 4.35
C VAL A 167 -22.77 -2.69 3.79
N ALA A 168 -21.70 -2.01 3.38
CA ALA A 168 -21.81 -0.67 2.82
C ALA A 168 -22.28 -0.64 1.35
N LEU A 169 -22.48 -1.77 0.68
CA LEU A 169 -22.89 -1.79 -0.74
C LEU A 169 -24.32 -1.28 -0.94
N ASP A 170 -24.52 -0.43 -1.95
CA ASP A 170 -25.86 -0.11 -2.41
C ASP A 170 -26.36 -1.21 -3.36
N HIS A 171 -27.14 -2.15 -2.81
CA HIS A 171 -27.68 -3.30 -3.55
C HIS A 171 -28.60 -2.91 -4.72
N ARG A 172 -29.18 -1.71 -4.73
CA ARG A 172 -30.05 -1.24 -5.82
C ARG A 172 -29.28 -1.00 -7.10
N LEU A 173 -28.02 -0.59 -6.98
CA LEU A 173 -27.12 -0.29 -8.09
C LEU A 173 -26.29 -1.49 -8.55
N LEU A 174 -26.43 -2.65 -7.91
CA LEU A 174 -25.72 -3.87 -8.29
C LEU A 174 -26.44 -4.58 -9.44
N THR A 175 -25.66 -5.07 -10.40
CA THR A 175 -26.10 -6.06 -11.38
C THR A 175 -26.37 -7.41 -10.71
N THR A 176 -27.11 -8.30 -11.38
CA THR A 176 -27.39 -9.65 -10.84
C THR A 176 -26.11 -10.41 -10.51
N GLU A 177 -25.14 -10.43 -11.42
CA GLU A 177 -23.85 -11.09 -11.21
C GLU A 177 -23.10 -10.53 -9.99
N GLN A 178 -23.09 -9.20 -9.82
CA GLN A 178 -22.47 -8.56 -8.67
C GLN A 178 -23.16 -8.91 -7.35
N ARG A 179 -24.49 -9.07 -7.35
CA ARG A 179 -25.24 -9.53 -6.16
C ARG A 179 -24.86 -10.96 -5.81
N ASP A 180 -24.78 -11.85 -6.80
CA ASP A 180 -24.40 -13.25 -6.57
C ASP A 180 -23.00 -13.35 -5.97
N ILE A 181 -22.04 -12.57 -6.51
CA ILE A 181 -20.69 -12.45 -5.95
C ILE A 181 -20.72 -11.91 -4.52
N ALA A 182 -21.52 -10.88 -4.23
CA ALA A 182 -21.63 -10.30 -2.89
C ALA A 182 -22.13 -11.35 -1.88
N ILE A 183 -23.19 -12.09 -2.23
CA ILE A 183 -23.77 -13.15 -1.40
C ILE A 183 -22.74 -14.27 -1.17
N GLU A 184 -22.05 -14.69 -2.23
CA GLU A 184 -21.01 -15.71 -2.14
C GLU A 184 -19.88 -15.28 -1.19
N MET A 185 -19.39 -14.04 -1.32
CA MET A 185 -18.30 -13.52 -0.49
C MET A 185 -18.75 -13.35 0.96
N GLN A 186 -19.97 -12.88 1.20
CA GLN A 186 -20.52 -12.75 2.55
C GLN A 186 -20.63 -14.12 3.24
N GLY A 187 -21.13 -15.14 2.53
CA GLY A 187 -21.22 -16.50 3.04
C GLY A 187 -19.85 -17.10 3.36
N ARG A 188 -18.85 -16.89 2.50
CA ARG A 188 -17.47 -17.34 2.75
C ARG A 188 -16.83 -16.62 3.94
N ALA A 189 -16.96 -15.29 4.02
CA ALA A 189 -16.41 -14.50 5.11
C ALA A 189 -16.97 -14.94 6.47
N ARG A 190 -18.29 -15.13 6.57
CA ARG A 190 -18.94 -15.61 7.81
C ARG A 190 -18.48 -17.01 8.22
N ARG A 191 -18.34 -17.95 7.28
CA ARG A 191 -17.80 -19.29 7.58
C ARG A 191 -16.39 -19.21 8.14
N ARG A 192 -15.51 -18.43 7.52
CA ARG A 192 -14.14 -18.24 8.02
C ARG A 192 -14.08 -17.55 9.37
N GLN A 193 -14.97 -16.60 9.64
CA GLN A 193 -15.05 -15.97 10.94
C GLN A 193 -15.43 -16.98 12.04
N ILE A 194 -16.39 -17.87 11.77
CA ILE A 194 -16.77 -18.96 12.68
C ILE A 194 -15.62 -19.95 12.87
N GLU A 195 -15.00 -20.41 11.78
CA GLU A 195 -13.87 -21.36 11.81
C GLU A 195 -12.66 -20.78 12.57
N GLY A 196 -12.33 -19.51 12.33
CA GLY A 196 -11.25 -18.80 13.02
C GLY A 196 -11.54 -18.51 14.50
N THR A 197 -12.82 -18.42 14.88
CA THR A 197 -13.24 -18.27 16.29
C THR A 197 -13.19 -19.61 17.05
N ILE A 198 -13.18 -20.75 16.35
CA ILE A 198 -13.24 -22.10 16.94
C ILE A 198 -11.85 -22.79 16.95
N GLY A 199 -10.80 -22.18 16.38
CA GLY A 199 -9.41 -22.68 16.42
C GLY A 199 -8.65 -22.35 17.72
N PRO A 200 -7.65 -23.16 18.08
CA PRO A 200 -7.61 -24.02 19.26
C PRO A 200 -7.44 -23.27 20.61
N GLN A 201 -8.41 -23.39 21.52
CA GLN A 201 -8.18 -23.23 22.96
C GLN A 201 -7.49 -24.48 23.56
N SER A 202 -6.43 -24.96 22.92
CA SER A 202 -5.70 -26.18 23.30
C SER A 202 -4.49 -25.90 24.18
N GLU A 203 -4.65 -25.10 25.25
CA GLU A 203 -3.73 -25.14 26.39
C GLU A 203 -4.54 -25.05 27.69
N ILE A 204 -5.32 -26.10 27.96
CA ILE A 204 -5.66 -26.45 29.33
C ILE A 204 -4.41 -27.15 29.89
N ARG A 205 -3.62 -26.42 30.67
CA ARG A 205 -2.56 -26.97 31.54
C ARG A 205 -3.03 -26.95 32.98
#